data_AF-A0A6B3IBY4-F1
#
_entry.id   AF-A0A6B3IBY4-F1
#
_cell.length_a   1.000
_cell.length_b   1.000
_cell.length_c   1.000
_cell.angle_alpha   90.00
_cell.angle_beta   90.00
_cell.angle_gamma   90.00
#
_symmetry.space_group_name_H-M   'P 1'
#
loop_
_entity.id
_entity.type
_entity.pdbx_description
1 polymer ?
#
loop_
_entity_poly.entity_id
_entity_poly.type
_entity_poly.pdbx_seq_one_letter_code
_entity_poly.pdbx_strand_id
1 'polypeptide(L)' 'GTTTPELWPPHTRPAATLTVANTDDWLTAIAAGRGSGVSGASTAAMHPHPGVAYVPLDDAPGVPVLLARRDGPGHPALP' A
#
# COMPACT_ATOMS: atom_id res chain seq x y z
N GLY A 1 4.77 5.12 1.54
CA GLY A 1 3.80 4.40 0.68
C GLY A 1 3.77 5.04 -0.70
N THR A 2 3.14 4.39 -1.67
CA THR A 2 3.00 4.92 -3.05
C THR A 2 1.81 5.88 -3.20
N THR A 3 0.93 5.93 -2.20
CA THR A 3 -0.28 6.75 -2.20
C THR A 3 -0.02 8.06 -1.46
N THR A 4 -0.22 9.21 -2.12
CA THR A 4 -0.07 10.55 -1.52
C THR A 4 -1.28 11.44 -1.83
N PRO A 5 -1.62 12.44 -0.99
CA PRO A 5 -2.77 13.33 -1.23
C PRO A 5 -2.76 13.99 -2.61
N GLU A 6 -1.59 14.23 -3.19
CA GLU A 6 -1.40 14.86 -4.51
C GLU A 6 -1.90 13.99 -5.66
N LEU A 7 -2.10 12.69 -5.45
CA LEU A 7 -2.74 11.79 -6.42
C LEU A 7 -4.22 12.09 -6.62
N TRP A 8 -4.84 12.83 -5.71
CA TRP A 8 -6.22 13.28 -5.85
C TRP A 8 -6.31 14.67 -6.47
N PRO A 9 -7.32 14.90 -7.34
CA PRO A 9 -7.70 16.24 -7.78
C PRO A 9 -7.88 17.18 -6.57
N PRO A 10 -7.47 18.46 -6.67
CA PRO A 10 -7.49 19.37 -5.51
C PRO A 10 -8.84 19.48 -4.80
N HIS A 11 -9.94 19.37 -5.53
CA HIS A 11 -11.31 19.50 -5.04
C HIS A 11 -11.86 18.22 -4.38
N THR A 12 -11.18 17.07 -4.53
CA THR A 12 -11.55 15.79 -3.92
C THR A 12 -10.43 15.20 -3.07
N ARG A 13 -9.41 16.02 -2.75
CA ARG A 13 -8.26 15.58 -1.97
C ARG A 13 -8.66 15.33 -0.51
N PRO A 14 -8.12 14.27 0.13
CA PRO A 14 -8.29 14.08 1.56
C PRO A 14 -7.80 15.29 2.36
N ALA A 15 -8.61 15.75 3.31
CA ALA A 15 -8.27 16.92 4.16
C ALA A 15 -7.16 16.62 5.19
N ALA A 16 -6.96 15.35 5.52
CA ALA A 16 -5.95 14.90 6.47
C ALA A 16 -5.45 13.50 6.09
N THR A 17 -4.29 13.14 6.63
CA THR A 17 -3.71 11.79 6.53
C THR A 17 -3.39 11.25 7.92
N LEU A 18 -3.34 9.93 8.04
CA LEU A 18 -2.93 9.25 9.26
C LEU A 18 -1.58 8.56 9.02
N THR A 19 -0.58 8.91 9.82
CA THR A 19 0.71 8.21 9.82
C THR A 19 0.62 6.95 10.67
N VAL A 20 1.09 5.85 10.13
CA VAL A 20 1.12 4.51 10.74
C VAL A 20 2.48 3.87 10.49
N ALA A 21 2.88 2.94 11.36
CA ALA A 21 4.23 2.37 11.29
C ALA A 21 4.37 1.29 10.22
N ASN A 22 3.30 0.55 9.92
CA ASN A 22 3.30 -0.56 8.96
C ASN A 22 1.89 -0.83 8.39
N THR A 23 1.80 -1.83 7.50
CA THR A 23 0.55 -2.24 6.84
C THR A 23 -0.49 -2.80 7.80
N ASP A 24 -0.10 -3.54 8.84
CA ASP A 24 -1.06 -4.16 9.76
C ASP A 24 -1.69 -3.11 10.70
N ASP A 25 -0.90 -2.14 11.16
CA ASP A 25 -1.39 -0.98 11.91
C ASP A 25 -2.36 -0.14 11.06
N TRP A 26 -2.02 0.02 9.78
CA TRP A 26 -2.87 0.70 8.81
C TRP A 26 -4.22 -0.01 8.63
N LEU A 27 -4.22 -1.34 8.44
CA LEU A 27 -5.45 -2.14 8.31
C LEU A 27 -6.27 -2.13 9.60
N THR A 28 -5.62 -2.17 10.76
CA THR A 28 -6.28 -2.03 12.06
C THR A 28 -6.97 -0.67 12.19
N ALA A 29 -6.33 0.41 11.74
CA ALA A 29 -6.93 1.74 11.75
C ALA A 29 -8.15 1.84 10.82
N ILE A 30 -8.11 1.21 9.64
CA ILE A 30 -9.26 1.13 8.73
C ILE A 30 -10.40 0.34 9.36
N ALA A 31 -10.11 -0.84 9.93
CA ALA A 31 -11.11 -1.66 10.61
C ALA A 31 -11.76 -0.94 11.81
N ALA A 32 -11.01 -0.06 12.48
CA ALA A 32 -11.52 0.81 13.53
C ALA A 32 -12.31 2.04 13.00
N GLY A 33 -12.55 2.14 11.70
CA GLY A 33 -13.28 3.25 11.08
C GLY A 33 -12.53 4.58 11.05
N ARG A 34 -11.21 4.57 11.21
CA ARG A 34 -10.40 5.81 11.29
C ARG A 34 -10.00 6.36 9.92
N GLY A 35 -10.36 5.67 8.85
CA GLY A 35 -10.12 6.13 7.47
C GLY A 35 -10.29 5.02 6.45
N SER A 36 -9.93 5.36 5.22
CA SER A 36 -9.82 4.45 4.08
C SER A 36 -8.46 4.63 3.42
N GLY A 37 -8.11 3.75 2.49
CA GLY A 37 -6.95 3.98 1.66
C GLY A 37 -6.87 3.04 0.48
N VAL A 38 -5.85 3.26 -0.34
CA VAL A 38 -5.62 2.54 -1.60
C VAL A 38 -4.27 1.86 -1.51
N SER A 39 -4.23 0.58 -1.89
CA SER A 39 -3.03 -0.26 -1.93
C SER A 39 -3.04 -1.12 -3.20
N GLY A 40 -1.93 -1.79 -3.48
CA GLY A 40 -1.89 -2.81 -4.52
C GLY A 40 -2.71 -4.03 -4.13
N ALA A 41 -3.25 -4.76 -5.11
CA ALA A 41 -4.07 -5.96 -4.88
C ALA A 41 -3.37 -7.03 -4.01
N SER A 42 -2.03 -7.08 -4.04
CA SER A 42 -1.23 -8.00 -3.22
C SER A 42 -1.41 -7.78 -1.72
N THR A 43 -1.78 -6.57 -1.26
CA THR A 43 -1.97 -6.31 0.17
C THR A 43 -3.10 -7.15 0.75
N ALA A 44 -4.22 -7.30 0.02
CA ALA A 44 -5.33 -8.15 0.46
C ALA A 44 -4.93 -9.63 0.58
N ALA A 45 -4.02 -10.09 -0.28
CA ALA A 45 -3.53 -11.46 -0.27
C ALA A 45 -2.47 -11.72 0.80
N MET A 46 -1.56 -10.77 1.03
CA MET A 46 -0.44 -10.92 1.98
C MET A 46 -0.79 -10.52 3.41
N HIS A 47 -1.70 -9.55 3.58
CA HIS A 47 -2.14 -9.02 4.87
C HIS A 47 -3.68 -9.05 4.98
N PRO A 48 -4.31 -10.23 4.89
CA PRO A 48 -5.76 -10.31 5.02
C PRO A 48 -6.20 -9.84 6.41
N HIS A 49 -7.24 -9.02 6.48
CA HIS A 49 -7.78 -8.52 7.75
C HIS A 49 -9.31 -8.58 7.72
N PRO A 50 -9.96 -9.34 8.64
CA PRO A 50 -11.40 -9.62 8.56
C PRO A 50 -12.28 -8.39 8.79
N GLY A 51 -11.77 -7.38 9.47
CA GLY A 51 -12.47 -6.10 9.69
C GLY A 51 -12.36 -5.11 8.53
N VAL A 52 -11.75 -5.49 7.40
CA VAL A 52 -11.54 -4.60 6.25
C VAL A 52 -12.23 -5.17 5.01
N ALA A 53 -13.04 -4.34 4.35
CA ALA A 53 -13.59 -4.64 3.04
C ALA A 53 -12.60 -4.23 1.94
N TYR A 54 -12.25 -5.16 1.06
CA TYR A 54 -11.39 -4.91 -0.08
C TYR A 54 -12.24 -4.72 -1.34
N VAL A 55 -12.13 -3.55 -1.96
CA VAL A 55 -12.90 -3.18 -3.16
C VAL A 55 -11.92 -2.96 -4.32
N PRO A 56 -12.07 -3.68 -5.45
CA PRO A 56 -11.27 -3.43 -6.65
C PRO A 56 -11.46 -2.01 -7.19
N LEU A 57 -10.40 -1.43 -7.76
CA LEU A 57 -10.45 -0.15 -8.46
C LEU A 57 -10.20 -0.39 -9.95
N ASP A 58 -11.23 -0.20 -10.77
CA ASP A 58 -11.20 -0.57 -12.19
C ASP A 58 -10.39 0.41 -13.06
N ASP A 59 -10.47 1.71 -12.77
CA ASP A 59 -9.79 2.78 -13.55
C ASP A 59 -8.45 3.23 -12.93
N ALA A 60 -7.85 2.42 -12.06
CA ALA A 60 -6.57 2.74 -11.44
C ALA A 60 -5.39 2.28 -12.30
N PRO A 61 -4.33 3.11 -12.48
CA PRO A 61 -3.13 2.67 -13.15
C PRO A 61 -2.44 1.54 -12.37
N GLY A 62 -1.87 0.57 -13.10
CA GLY A 62 -1.12 -0.52 -12.49
C GLY A 62 0.10 -0.03 -11.71
N VAL A 63 0.38 -0.67 -10.58
CA VAL A 63 1.58 -0.39 -9.77
C VAL A 63 2.69 -1.36 -10.19
N PRO A 64 3.76 -0.90 -10.87
CA PRO A 64 4.83 -1.78 -11.32
C PRO A 64 5.63 -2.34 -10.14
N VAL A 65 5.92 -3.64 -10.20
CA VAL A 65 6.87 -4.30 -9.29
C VAL A 65 8.17 -4.50 -10.05
N LEU A 66 9.24 -3.93 -9.52
CA LEU A 66 10.58 -3.99 -10.12
C LEU A 66 11.53 -4.76 -9.20
N LEU A 67 12.39 -5.57 -9.80
CA LEU A 67 13.47 -6.24 -9.07
C LEU A 67 14.72 -5.35 -9.09
N ALA A 68 15.18 -4.95 -7.90
CA ALA A 68 16.47 -4.31 -7.73
C ALA A 68 17.50 -5.33 -7.26
N ARG A 69 18.63 -5.43 -7.96
CA ARG A 69 19.78 -6.24 -7.55
C ARG A 69 21.05 -5.39 -7.62
N ARG A 70 22.02 -5.70 -6.74
CA ARG A 70 23.36 -5.13 -6.82
C ARG A 70 24.18 -5.94 -7.84
N ASP A 71 24.98 -5.27 -8.68
CA ASP A 71 25.91 -5.92 -9.63
C ASP A 71 27.24 -6.38 -9.00
N GLY A 72 27.31 -6.43 -7.66
CA GLY A 72 28.49 -6.86 -6.91
C GLY A 72 28.61 -8.39 -6.81
N PRO A 73 29.72 -8.90 -6.23
CA PRO A 73 29.87 -10.33 -6.00
C PRO A 73 28.66 -10.84 -5.20
N GLY A 74 28.21 -12.05 -5.56
CA GLY A 74 27.10 -12.72 -4.88
C GLY A 74 27.36 -12.84 -3.38
N HIS A 75 26.31 -13.19 -2.64
CA HIS A 75 26.48 -13.51 -1.22
C HIS A 75 27.65 -14.50 -1.07
N PRO A 76 28.62 -14.29 -0.17
CA PRO A 76 29.85 -15.09 -0.12
C PRO A 76 29.65 -16.60 0.14
N ALA A 77 28.41 -17.02 0.45
CA ALA A 77 28.00 -18.42 0.59
C ALA A 77 27.28 -19.00 -0.65
N LEU A 78 27.11 -18.23 -1.73
CA LEU A 78 26.57 -18.67 -3.00
C LEU A 78 27.72 -18.69 -4.04
N PRO A 79 27.96 -19.82 -4.74
CA PRO A 79 29.04 -19.95 -5.72
C PRO A 79 28.88 -19.02 -6.92
#